data_AF-A0A427R5H9-F1
#
_entry.id   AF-A0A427R5H9-F1
#
_cell.length_a   1.000
_cell.length_b   1.000
_cell.length_c   1.000
_cell.angle_alpha   90.00
_cell.angle_beta   90.00
_cell.angle_gamma   90.00
#
_symmetry.space_group_name_H-M   'P 1'
#
loop_
_entity.id
_entity.type
_entity.pdbx_description
1 polymer ?
#
loop_
_entity_poly.entity_id
_entity_poly.type
_entity_poly.pdbx_seq_one_letter_code
_entity_poly.pdbx_strand_id
1 'polypeptide(L)'
;MNTAFNLEQFLKQATPVEDKYTRTPNYLVDKGYVSEMTGSALKCYVVINRFTDGFCRSNWSITSSFLQEKTGIKKLKTLTDSVRQLEQLGLVLVVRSTGETNKFSIIHPEFEPPAKMDGSTDNGMDTTPENGMGSTHQNGGETTPENGTTKKETNKKENIKKDICEIFEFWKTTFSKNEKTILSDKRARKIQSRLADGYLVEDIKHAILNCSKSDYHVQGGYTDIELICREPEKLDRFINMFPKEQDKTNSDNSETKRNAPVLIRKEYKGAK
;
A
#
# COMPACT_ATOMS: atom_id res chain seq x y z
N MET A 1 -24.83 -25.49 41.19
CA MET A 1 -24.56 -26.26 39.95
C MET A 1 -23.55 -25.46 39.14
N ASN A 2 -22.29 -25.87 39.18
CA ASN A 2 -21.23 -25.21 38.42
C ASN A 2 -21.30 -25.69 36.97
N THR A 3 -21.92 -24.89 36.10
CA THR A 3 -21.79 -25.00 34.65
C THR A 3 -20.37 -24.58 34.27
N ALA A 4 -19.44 -25.53 34.36
CA ALA A 4 -18.09 -25.34 33.84
C ALA A 4 -18.19 -25.07 32.33
N PHE A 5 -17.87 -23.84 31.93
CA PHE A 5 -17.76 -23.46 30.53
C PHE A 5 -16.67 -24.33 29.88
N ASN A 6 -17.08 -25.28 29.05
CA ASN A 6 -16.16 -26.21 28.39
C ASN A 6 -15.49 -25.51 27.20
N LEU A 7 -14.40 -24.80 27.50
CA LEU A 7 -13.60 -24.04 26.53
C LEU A 7 -13.10 -24.92 25.38
N GLU A 8 -12.70 -26.16 25.68
CA GLU A 8 -12.22 -27.16 24.71
C GLU A 8 -13.26 -27.49 23.64
N GLN A 9 -14.52 -27.67 24.03
CA GLN A 9 -15.62 -27.97 23.11
C GLN A 9 -15.95 -26.78 22.20
N PHE A 10 -15.83 -25.55 22.71
CA PHE A 10 -16.06 -24.32 21.94
C PHE A 10 -14.95 -24.08 20.91
N LEU A 11 -13.68 -24.28 21.30
CA LEU A 11 -12.53 -24.13 20.41
C LEU A 11 -12.52 -25.16 19.26
N LYS A 12 -13.01 -26.39 19.50
CA LYS A 12 -13.16 -27.41 18.45
C LYS A 12 -14.22 -27.06 17.38
N GLN A 13 -15.16 -26.17 17.71
CA GLN A 13 -16.21 -25.70 16.79
C GLN A 13 -15.88 -24.36 16.13
N ALA A 14 -14.93 -23.61 16.69
CA ALA A 14 -14.48 -22.35 16.15
C ALA A 14 -13.56 -22.59 14.94
N THR A 15 -14.04 -22.23 13.74
CA THR A 15 -13.15 -22.08 12.59
C THR A 15 -12.38 -20.76 12.77
N PRO A 16 -11.04 -20.77 12.70
CA PRO A 16 -10.29 -19.53 12.78
C PRO A 16 -10.63 -18.69 11.53
N VAL A 17 -11.16 -17.48 11.76
CA VAL A 17 -11.50 -16.52 10.71
C VAL A 17 -10.22 -15.82 10.28
N GLU A 18 -9.30 -16.56 9.66
CA GLU A 18 -7.94 -16.05 9.40
C GLU A 18 -7.90 -14.94 8.33
N ASP A 19 -8.98 -14.76 7.55
CA ASP A 19 -8.94 -14.00 6.29
C ASP A 19 -9.87 -12.77 6.20
N LYS A 20 -10.61 -12.37 7.25
CA LYS A 20 -11.61 -11.28 7.14
C LYS A 20 -11.47 -10.16 8.19
N TYR A 21 -10.27 -9.64 8.38
CA TYR A 21 -10.04 -8.50 9.27
C TYR A 21 -9.41 -7.31 8.54
N THR A 22 -9.81 -6.10 8.94
CA THR A 22 -9.10 -4.86 8.58
C THR A 22 -8.16 -4.50 9.71
N ARG A 23 -6.89 -4.33 9.37
CA ARG A 23 -5.87 -3.95 10.35
C ARG A 23 -6.06 -2.50 10.76
N THR A 24 -5.90 -2.24 12.04
CA THR A 24 -5.84 -0.90 12.61
C THR A 24 -4.37 -0.50 12.69
N PRO A 25 -3.97 0.67 12.18
CA PRO A 25 -2.58 1.11 12.28
C PRO A 25 -2.13 1.31 13.73
N ASN A 26 -0.92 0.85 14.05
CA ASN A 26 -0.37 0.88 15.41
C ASN A 26 -0.24 2.31 15.95
N TYR A 27 0.11 3.28 15.09
CA TYR A 27 0.25 4.68 15.48
C TYR A 27 -1.00 5.26 16.16
N LEU A 28 -2.20 4.73 15.87
CA LEU A 28 -3.41 5.22 16.53
C LEU A 28 -3.33 5.07 18.05
N VAL A 29 -2.73 3.98 18.51
CA VAL A 29 -2.55 3.69 19.94
C VAL A 29 -1.21 4.24 20.39
N ASP A 30 -0.13 3.91 19.67
CA ASP A 30 1.24 4.20 20.10
C ASP A 30 1.53 5.71 20.17
N LYS A 31 0.87 6.53 19.35
CA LYS A 31 1.00 8.00 19.36
C LYS A 31 -0.14 8.71 20.12
N GLY A 32 -0.99 7.99 20.84
CA GLY A 32 -2.02 8.59 21.69
C GLY A 32 -3.27 9.13 20.97
N TYR A 33 -3.41 8.95 19.65
CA TYR A 33 -4.59 9.46 18.92
C TYR A 33 -5.92 8.91 19.45
N VAL A 34 -5.96 7.64 19.86
CA VAL A 34 -7.16 7.01 20.43
C VAL A 34 -7.62 7.73 21.71
N SER A 35 -6.68 8.20 22.54
CA SER A 35 -7.02 8.95 23.75
C SER A 35 -7.42 10.40 23.48
N GLU A 36 -6.90 11.01 22.41
CA GLU A 36 -7.19 12.41 22.06
C GLU A 36 -8.51 12.59 21.32
N MET A 37 -8.89 11.62 20.48
CA MET A 37 -10.12 11.70 19.69
C MET A 37 -11.35 11.23 20.46
N THR A 38 -12.51 11.73 20.07
CA THR A 38 -13.78 11.26 20.64
C THR A 38 -14.08 9.81 20.22
N GLY A 39 -14.83 9.07 21.03
CA GLY A 39 -15.29 7.73 20.64
C GLY A 39 -16.12 7.71 19.34
N SER A 40 -16.79 8.82 19.01
CA SER A 40 -17.48 8.99 17.72
C SER A 40 -16.49 9.17 16.56
N ALA A 41 -15.41 9.93 16.75
CA ALA A 41 -14.33 10.05 15.78
C ALA A 41 -13.64 8.70 15.54
N LEU A 42 -13.34 7.94 16.58
CA LEU A 42 -12.78 6.59 16.42
C LEU A 42 -13.69 5.67 15.60
N LYS A 43 -15.02 5.70 15.86
CA LYS A 43 -15.99 4.96 15.04
C LYS A 43 -15.94 5.37 13.57
N CYS A 44 -15.92 6.67 13.30
CA CYS A 44 -15.77 7.19 11.93
C CYS A 44 -14.47 6.69 11.29
N TYR A 45 -13.34 6.77 11.99
CA TYR A 45 -12.06 6.31 11.49
C TYR A 45 -12.09 4.83 11.12
N VAL A 46 -12.61 3.96 12.01
CA VAL A 46 -12.68 2.51 11.76
C VAL A 46 -13.50 2.20 10.51
N VAL A 47 -14.65 2.86 10.33
CA VAL A 47 -15.48 2.69 9.13
C VAL A 47 -14.74 3.19 7.89
N ILE A 48 -14.17 4.40 7.93
CA ILE A 48 -13.45 4.95 6.77
C ILE A 48 -12.29 4.04 6.40
N ASN A 49 -11.43 3.68 7.35
CA ASN A 49 -10.29 2.78 7.17
C ASN A 49 -10.71 1.42 6.60
N ARG A 50 -11.86 0.87 7.05
CA ARG A 50 -12.41 -0.37 6.49
C ARG A 50 -12.73 -0.23 5.00
N PHE A 51 -13.28 0.90 4.58
CA PHE A 51 -13.77 1.15 3.23
C PHE A 51 -12.72 1.76 2.27
N THR A 52 -11.62 2.28 2.80
CA THR A 52 -10.44 2.74 2.06
C THR A 52 -9.33 1.69 2.07
N ASP A 53 -8.40 1.74 3.01
CA ASP A 53 -7.21 0.88 3.11
C ASP A 53 -7.59 -0.60 3.26
N GLY A 54 -8.69 -0.88 3.96
CA GLY A 54 -9.25 -2.22 4.09
C GLY A 54 -9.74 -2.83 2.75
N PHE A 55 -9.94 -2.02 1.70
CA PHE A 55 -10.17 -2.47 0.32
C PHE A 55 -9.04 -2.05 -0.63
N CYS A 56 -7.91 -1.58 -0.09
CA CYS A 56 -6.76 -1.11 -0.85
C CYS A 56 -7.13 0.01 -1.85
N ARG A 57 -7.95 0.96 -1.40
CA ARG A 57 -8.32 2.15 -2.19
C ARG A 57 -7.63 3.38 -1.61
N SER A 58 -7.09 4.23 -2.49
CA SER A 58 -6.49 5.51 -2.09
C SER A 58 -7.52 6.51 -1.56
N ASN A 59 -8.73 6.49 -2.13
CA ASN A 59 -9.87 7.25 -1.64
C ASN A 59 -11.19 6.52 -1.93
N TRP A 60 -12.24 6.91 -1.21
CA TRP A 60 -13.58 6.38 -1.43
C TRP A 60 -14.67 7.43 -1.20
N SER A 61 -15.65 7.50 -2.11
CA SER A 61 -16.81 8.35 -1.94
C SER A 61 -17.75 7.76 -0.90
N ILE A 62 -18.03 8.51 0.18
CA ILE A 62 -18.90 8.07 1.26
C ILE A 62 -19.96 9.13 1.56
N THR A 63 -21.23 8.74 1.50
CA THR A 63 -22.33 9.64 1.88
C THR A 63 -22.46 9.75 3.40
N SER A 64 -22.94 10.90 3.88
CA SER A 64 -23.20 11.08 5.31
C SER A 64 -24.16 10.03 5.85
N SER A 65 -25.20 9.67 5.10
CA SER A 65 -26.16 8.62 5.50
C SER A 65 -25.51 7.25 5.69
N PHE A 66 -24.62 6.85 4.78
CA PHE A 66 -23.87 5.60 4.89
C PHE A 66 -22.98 5.60 6.14
N LEU A 67 -22.28 6.70 6.40
CA LEU A 67 -21.46 6.85 7.61
C LEU A 67 -22.31 6.77 8.89
N GLN A 68 -23.46 7.44 8.93
CA GLN A 68 -24.37 7.37 10.09
C GLN A 68 -24.87 5.94 10.34
N GLU A 69 -25.24 5.22 9.28
CA GLU A 69 -25.67 3.82 9.36
C GLU A 69 -24.56 2.93 9.94
N LYS A 70 -23.34 3.00 9.40
CA LYS A 70 -22.24 2.12 9.82
C LYS A 70 -21.63 2.48 11.17
N THR A 71 -21.62 3.75 11.55
CA THR A 71 -21.10 4.22 12.85
C THR A 71 -22.15 4.16 13.96
N GLY A 72 -23.44 4.09 13.61
CA GLY A 72 -24.56 4.23 14.56
C GLY A 72 -24.76 5.65 15.08
N ILE A 73 -24.11 6.66 14.50
CA ILE A 73 -24.21 8.05 14.94
C ILE A 73 -25.49 8.68 14.38
N LYS A 74 -26.49 8.89 15.25
CA LYS A 74 -27.81 9.40 14.87
C LYS A 74 -27.83 10.89 14.47
N LYS A 75 -27.03 11.71 15.14
CA LYS A 75 -27.00 13.17 14.92
C LYS A 75 -25.98 13.52 13.84
N LEU A 76 -26.44 14.13 12.75
CA LEU A 76 -25.56 14.55 11.65
C LEU A 76 -24.47 15.52 12.13
N LYS A 77 -24.82 16.47 13.01
CA LYS A 77 -23.84 17.41 13.58
C LYS A 77 -22.69 16.69 14.27
N THR A 78 -22.99 15.68 15.10
CA THR A 78 -21.96 14.85 15.76
C THR A 78 -21.10 14.09 14.76
N LEU A 79 -21.69 13.54 13.69
CA LEU A 79 -20.92 12.88 12.63
C LEU A 79 -19.95 13.86 11.97
N THR A 80 -20.44 15.04 11.56
CA THR A 80 -19.64 16.07 10.90
C THR A 80 -18.50 16.56 11.79
N ASP A 81 -18.77 16.79 13.08
CA ASP A 81 -17.75 17.21 14.04
C ASP A 81 -16.71 16.10 14.28
N SER A 82 -17.14 14.83 14.30
CA SER A 82 -16.26 13.67 14.43
C SER A 82 -15.32 13.53 13.22
N VAL A 83 -15.84 13.72 12.00
CA VAL A 83 -15.03 13.72 10.77
C VAL A 83 -14.05 14.89 10.76
N ARG A 84 -14.51 16.09 11.13
CA ARG A 84 -13.64 17.28 11.24
C ARG A 84 -12.51 17.06 12.25
N GLN A 85 -12.78 16.40 13.37
CA GLN A 85 -11.75 16.07 14.35
C GLN A 85 -10.67 15.14 13.75
N LEU A 86 -11.06 14.14 12.95
CA LEU A 86 -10.10 13.27 12.27
C LEU A 86 -9.25 14.02 11.22
N GLU A 87 -9.83 14.99 10.52
CA GLU A 87 -9.09 15.88 9.62
C GLU A 87 -8.07 16.74 10.38
N GLN A 88 -8.48 17.30 11.52
CA GLN A 88 -7.60 18.12 12.38
C GLN A 88 -6.43 17.31 12.97
N LEU A 89 -6.66 16.03 13.29
CA LEU A 89 -5.62 15.11 13.74
C LEU A 89 -4.72 14.62 12.59
N GLY A 90 -5.01 14.99 11.34
CA GLY A 90 -4.24 14.54 10.18
C GLY A 90 -4.38 13.06 9.89
N LEU A 91 -5.48 12.43 10.31
CA LEU A 91 -5.75 11.00 10.14
C LEU A 91 -6.61 10.69 8.91
N VAL A 92 -7.37 11.68 8.45
CA VAL A 92 -8.28 11.57 7.31
C VAL A 92 -8.19 12.85 6.46
N LEU A 93 -8.16 12.69 5.14
CA LEU A 93 -8.33 13.78 4.18
C LEU A 93 -9.71 13.67 3.54
N VAL A 94 -10.47 14.78 3.51
CA VAL A 94 -11.78 14.85 2.87
C VAL A 94 -11.77 15.84 1.70
N VAL A 95 -11.92 15.32 0.49
CA VAL A 95 -12.09 16.13 -0.71
C VAL A 95 -13.59 16.42 -0.91
N ARG A 96 -13.94 17.71 -0.95
CA ARG A 96 -15.32 18.20 -1.06
C ARG A 96 -15.48 18.91 -2.41
N SER A 97 -16.48 18.50 -3.18
CA SER A 97 -16.82 19.09 -4.48
C SER A 97 -18.33 19.39 -4.53
N THR A 98 -18.70 20.52 -5.11
CA THR A 98 -20.11 20.93 -5.20
C THR A 98 -20.91 19.94 -6.04
N GLY A 99 -21.99 19.38 -5.48
CA GLY A 99 -22.87 18.43 -6.17
C GLY A 99 -22.38 16.98 -6.17
N GLU A 100 -21.21 16.68 -5.59
CA GLU A 100 -20.68 15.32 -5.50
C GLU A 100 -20.60 14.82 -4.06
N THR A 101 -20.50 13.49 -3.90
CA THR A 101 -20.28 12.88 -2.59
C THR A 101 -18.83 13.07 -2.16
N ASN A 102 -18.61 13.43 -0.90
CA ASN A 102 -17.28 13.61 -0.33
C ASN A 102 -16.41 12.36 -0.49
N LYS A 103 -15.16 12.55 -0.94
CA LYS A 103 -14.15 11.50 -1.06
C LYS A 103 -13.23 11.50 0.15
N PHE A 104 -13.07 10.35 0.80
CA PHE A 104 -12.28 10.18 2.02
C PHE A 104 -11.01 9.38 1.73
N SER A 105 -9.88 9.80 2.31
CA SER A 105 -8.58 9.10 2.24
C SER A 105 -8.01 8.97 3.65
N ILE A 106 -7.37 7.83 3.98
CA ILE A 106 -6.62 7.69 5.23
C ILE A 106 -5.25 8.32 5.05
N ILE A 107 -4.83 9.11 6.03
CA ILE A 107 -3.49 9.67 6.10
C ILE A 107 -2.75 8.93 7.21
N HIS A 108 -1.52 8.52 6.90
CA HIS A 108 -0.63 7.81 7.80
C HIS A 108 0.42 8.81 8.31
N PRO A 109 0.34 9.29 9.56
CA PRO A 109 1.26 10.30 10.09
C PRO A 109 2.71 9.83 10.24
N GLU A 110 3.00 8.57 9.93
CA GLU A 110 4.36 8.02 9.88
C GLU A 110 5.10 8.36 8.57
N PHE A 111 4.38 8.82 7.55
CA PHE A 111 4.97 9.41 6.36
C PHE A 111 5.02 10.92 6.58
N GLU A 112 6.19 11.43 6.99
CA GLU A 112 6.43 12.87 6.95
C GLU A 112 6.13 13.40 5.54
N PRO A 113 5.15 14.31 5.36
CA PRO A 113 5.03 15.02 4.11
C PRO A 113 6.22 15.99 3.97
N PRO A 114 6.78 16.16 2.75
CA PRO A 114 7.81 17.17 2.54
C PRO A 114 7.24 18.54 2.93
N ALA A 115 7.97 19.22 3.80
CA ALA A 115 7.54 20.44 4.43
C ALA A 115 7.16 21.55 3.42
N LYS A 116 6.14 22.32 3.83
CA LYS A 116 5.81 23.72 3.51
C LYS A 116 4.83 23.98 2.36
N MET A 117 3.64 24.44 2.73
CA MET A 117 3.06 25.62 2.09
C MET A 117 2.59 26.58 3.19
N ASP A 118 3.28 27.71 3.23
CA ASP A 118 3.02 28.92 3.99
C ASP A 118 1.69 29.55 3.56
N GLY A 119 0.98 30.12 4.53
CA GLY A 119 -0.34 30.72 4.38
C GLY A 119 -0.77 31.39 5.67
N SER A 120 0.07 32.29 6.18
CA SER A 120 -0.22 33.24 7.26
C SER A 120 -1.56 33.95 7.10
N THR A 121 -2.38 33.98 8.15
CA THR A 121 -3.06 35.24 8.55
C THR A 121 -3.22 35.28 10.07
N ASP A 122 -2.66 36.35 10.59
CA ASP A 122 -2.55 36.82 11.97
C ASP A 122 -3.90 37.10 12.67
N ASN A 123 -3.91 36.94 14.00
CA ASN A 123 -4.41 37.92 14.97
C ASN A 123 -4.14 37.39 16.39
N GLY A 124 -3.11 37.96 17.03
CA GLY A 124 -2.63 37.58 18.35
C GLY A 124 -3.39 38.17 19.56
N MET A 125 -2.93 37.75 20.74
CA MET A 125 -2.91 38.55 21.97
C MET A 125 -1.95 37.88 23.00
N ASP A 126 -0.76 38.47 23.11
CA ASP A 126 0.08 38.78 24.30
C ASP A 126 -0.35 38.17 25.68
N THR A 127 0.50 37.55 26.51
CA THR A 127 1.73 38.06 27.16
C THR A 127 2.47 36.93 27.92
N THR A 128 3.81 36.91 27.85
CA THR A 128 4.79 36.26 28.77
C THR A 128 5.16 37.23 29.92
N PRO A 129 5.85 36.89 31.05
CA PRO A 129 7.13 36.13 31.16
C PRO A 129 7.22 35.13 32.36
N GLU A 130 7.85 33.95 32.22
CA GLU A 130 9.28 33.60 32.38
C GLU A 130 9.84 33.54 33.83
N ASN A 131 10.47 32.37 34.12
CA ASN A 131 11.59 32.07 35.03
C ASN A 131 11.39 31.61 36.49
N GLY A 132 11.98 30.44 36.78
CA GLY A 132 12.21 29.95 38.15
C GLY A 132 12.72 28.50 38.31
N MET A 133 13.88 28.19 37.73
CA MET A 133 14.95 27.27 38.20
C MET A 133 14.68 26.33 39.42
N GLY A 134 14.98 25.02 39.29
CA GLY A 134 15.16 24.14 40.45
C GLY A 134 15.41 22.66 40.14
N SER A 135 16.65 22.21 40.36
CA SER A 135 17.23 20.89 40.05
C SER A 135 16.95 19.80 41.12
N THR A 136 17.15 18.52 40.75
CA THR A 136 17.93 17.49 41.50
C THR A 136 17.19 16.17 41.90
N HIS A 137 17.60 15.09 41.22
CA HIS A 137 17.84 13.68 41.63
C HIS A 137 16.72 12.67 42.00
N GLN A 138 16.77 11.58 41.21
CA GLN A 138 16.80 10.14 41.52
C GLN A 138 15.78 9.52 42.49
N ASN A 139 15.04 8.53 41.99
CA ASN A 139 14.75 7.31 42.73
C ASN A 139 14.68 6.11 41.77
N GLY A 140 15.39 5.05 42.14
CA GLY A 140 15.27 3.72 41.54
C GLY A 140 13.97 3.02 41.94
N GLY A 141 13.62 1.97 41.21
CA GLY A 141 12.43 1.18 41.47
C GLY A 141 12.14 0.22 40.32
N GLU A 142 12.89 -0.87 40.32
CA GLU A 142 12.71 -2.12 39.59
C GLU A 142 11.24 -2.56 39.44
N THR A 143 10.80 -2.89 38.21
CA THR A 143 10.15 -4.18 37.86
C THR A 143 10.05 -4.33 36.34
N THR A 144 10.80 -5.29 35.79
CA THR A 144 10.48 -6.01 34.53
C THR A 144 9.69 -7.27 34.96
N PRO A 145 8.67 -7.80 34.25
CA PRO A 145 8.80 -8.49 32.95
C PRO A 145 7.55 -8.28 32.03
N GLU A 146 7.42 -8.72 30.77
CA GLU A 146 7.87 -9.94 30.11
C GLU A 146 7.59 -9.89 28.58
N ASN A 147 8.48 -10.53 27.80
CA ASN A 147 8.32 -11.18 26.49
C ASN A 147 7.52 -10.52 25.34
N GLY A 148 8.28 -9.88 24.44
CA GLY A 148 7.92 -9.71 23.03
C GLY A 148 8.52 -10.82 22.15
N THR A 149 7.66 -11.65 21.57
CA THR A 149 7.99 -12.49 20.40
C THR A 149 6.90 -12.31 19.34
N THR A 150 6.97 -11.23 18.56
CA THR A 150 6.16 -11.10 17.32
C THR A 150 6.68 -10.07 16.30
N LYS A 151 7.63 -9.19 16.65
CA LYS A 151 8.07 -8.06 15.82
C LYS A 151 8.59 -8.40 14.40
N LYS A 152 9.02 -9.64 14.13
CA LYS A 152 9.64 -10.01 12.84
C LYS A 152 8.64 -10.45 11.77
N GLU A 153 7.51 -11.04 12.16
CA GLU A 153 6.49 -11.49 11.20
C GLU A 153 5.52 -10.38 10.78
N THR A 154 5.25 -9.42 11.67
CA THR A 154 4.35 -8.29 11.41
C THR A 154 4.90 -7.38 10.32
N ASN A 155 6.18 -6.99 10.41
CA ASN A 155 6.84 -6.15 9.40
C ASN A 155 6.85 -6.78 8.00
N LYS A 156 7.11 -8.09 7.90
CA LYS A 156 7.11 -8.79 6.60
C LYS A 156 5.70 -8.86 5.99
N LYS A 157 4.66 -9.09 6.80
CA LYS A 157 3.26 -9.14 6.34
C LYS A 157 2.66 -7.76 6.03
N GLU A 158 3.22 -6.68 6.55
CA GLU A 158 2.82 -5.30 6.22
C GLU A 158 3.45 -4.84 4.90
N ASN A 159 4.73 -5.15 4.67
CA ASN A 159 5.40 -4.86 3.40
C ASN A 159 4.72 -5.55 2.22
N ILE A 160 4.37 -6.84 2.33
CA ILE A 160 3.70 -7.57 1.24
C ILE A 160 2.37 -6.92 0.85
N LYS A 161 1.61 -6.36 1.79
CA LYS A 161 0.34 -5.69 1.44
C LYS A 161 0.58 -4.38 0.70
N LYS A 162 1.57 -3.60 1.16
CA LYS A 162 1.99 -2.38 0.48
C LYS A 162 2.42 -2.68 -0.96
N ASP A 163 3.22 -3.73 -1.15
CA ASP A 163 3.69 -4.21 -2.45
C ASP A 163 2.53 -4.60 -3.38
N ILE A 164 1.53 -5.34 -2.88
CA ILE A 164 0.34 -5.72 -3.67
C ILE A 164 -0.44 -4.46 -4.10
N CYS A 165 -0.67 -3.51 -3.19
CA CYS A 165 -1.35 -2.26 -3.51
C CYS A 165 -0.60 -1.46 -4.57
N GLU A 166 0.72 -1.35 -4.41
CA GLU A 166 1.58 -0.61 -5.32
C GLU A 166 1.57 -1.21 -6.74
N ILE A 167 1.66 -2.53 -6.85
CA ILE A 167 1.56 -3.24 -8.13
C ILE A 167 0.18 -3.02 -8.77
N PHE A 168 -0.88 -3.10 -7.98
CA PHE A 168 -2.25 -2.96 -8.48
C PHE A 168 -2.55 -1.55 -8.99
N GLU A 169 -2.13 -0.51 -8.26
CA GLU A 169 -2.30 0.87 -8.72
C GLU A 169 -1.43 1.15 -9.95
N PHE A 170 -0.19 0.64 -10.00
CA PHE A 170 0.65 0.73 -11.19
C PHE A 170 -0.02 0.10 -12.42
N TRP A 171 -0.63 -1.07 -12.24
CA TRP A 171 -1.41 -1.73 -13.29
C TRP A 171 -2.62 -0.91 -13.74
N LYS A 172 -3.38 -0.32 -12.81
CA LYS A 172 -4.52 0.55 -13.16
C LYS A 172 -4.07 1.76 -13.97
N THR A 173 -2.97 2.40 -13.58
CA THR A 173 -2.41 3.55 -14.28
C THR A 173 -1.91 3.18 -15.66
N THR A 174 -1.22 2.05 -15.80
CA THR A 174 -0.64 1.59 -17.07
C THR A 174 -1.71 1.30 -18.13
N PHE A 175 -2.86 0.76 -17.72
CA PHE A 175 -3.96 0.41 -18.63
C PHE A 175 -5.16 1.35 -18.54
N SER A 176 -5.02 2.51 -17.90
CA SER A 176 -6.08 3.52 -17.71
C SER A 176 -7.41 2.91 -17.26
N LYS A 177 -7.36 1.99 -16.29
CA LYS A 177 -8.55 1.31 -15.77
C LYS A 177 -9.41 2.27 -14.97
N ASN A 178 -10.73 2.08 -15.02
CA ASN A 178 -11.69 2.96 -14.35
C ASN A 178 -11.62 2.87 -12.81
N GLU A 179 -12.12 3.91 -12.11
CA GLU A 179 -12.20 3.93 -10.64
C GLU A 179 -13.08 2.81 -10.06
N LYS A 180 -13.96 2.20 -10.88
CA LYS A 180 -14.78 1.04 -10.49
C LYS A 180 -13.95 -0.25 -10.43
N THR A 181 -12.74 -0.27 -10.98
CA THR A 181 -11.84 -1.43 -10.95
C THR A 181 -11.18 -1.53 -9.58
N ILE A 182 -11.74 -2.39 -8.73
CA ILE A 182 -11.27 -2.61 -7.36
C ILE A 182 -10.24 -3.75 -7.29
N LEU A 183 -9.36 -3.67 -6.30
CA LEU A 183 -8.50 -4.79 -5.91
C LEU A 183 -9.39 -5.85 -5.24
N SER A 184 -9.86 -6.81 -6.01
CA SER A 184 -10.61 -7.96 -5.49
C SER A 184 -9.67 -8.93 -4.78
N ASP A 185 -10.20 -9.76 -3.89
CA ASP A 185 -9.42 -10.81 -3.22
C ASP A 185 -8.73 -11.74 -4.23
N LYS A 186 -9.34 -11.99 -5.40
CA LYS A 186 -8.75 -12.80 -6.47
C LYS A 186 -7.51 -12.13 -7.08
N ARG A 187 -7.61 -10.85 -7.40
CA ARG A 187 -6.49 -10.04 -7.93
C ARG A 187 -5.36 -9.93 -6.92
N ALA A 188 -5.69 -9.62 -5.66
CA ALA A 188 -4.73 -9.54 -4.58
C ALA A 188 -3.97 -10.86 -4.38
N ARG A 189 -4.70 -11.99 -4.36
CA ARG A 189 -4.09 -13.32 -4.24
C ARG A 189 -3.14 -13.64 -5.40
N LYS A 190 -3.49 -13.28 -6.64
CA LYS A 190 -2.60 -13.52 -7.79
C LYS A 190 -1.29 -12.74 -7.67
N ILE A 191 -1.34 -11.47 -7.28
CA ILE A 191 -0.13 -10.67 -7.06
C ILE A 191 0.67 -11.24 -5.87
N GLN A 192 -0.01 -11.55 -4.77
CA GLN A 192 0.60 -12.13 -3.58
C GLN A 192 1.31 -13.45 -3.87
N SER A 193 0.73 -14.33 -4.68
CA SER A 193 1.38 -15.57 -5.10
C SER A 193 2.71 -15.30 -5.80
N ARG A 194 2.77 -14.30 -6.70
CA ARG A 194 4.03 -13.95 -7.37
C ARG A 194 5.07 -13.41 -6.38
N LEU A 195 4.67 -12.55 -5.45
CA LEU A 195 5.58 -12.08 -4.40
C LEU A 195 6.08 -13.24 -3.50
N ALA A 196 5.21 -14.21 -3.20
CA ALA A 196 5.57 -15.40 -2.43
C ALA A 196 6.52 -16.34 -3.19
N ASP A 197 6.39 -16.42 -4.51
CA ASP A 197 7.29 -17.17 -5.39
C ASP A 197 8.68 -16.51 -5.52
N GLY A 198 8.88 -15.31 -4.96
CA GLY A 198 10.16 -14.61 -4.89
C GLY A 198 10.33 -13.48 -5.91
N TYR A 199 9.30 -13.16 -6.69
CA TYR A 199 9.33 -12.01 -7.59
C TYR A 199 9.38 -10.70 -6.81
N LEU A 200 10.20 -9.76 -7.28
CA LEU A 200 10.20 -8.41 -6.73
C LEU A 200 9.02 -7.60 -7.28
N VAL A 201 8.63 -6.57 -6.54
CA VAL A 201 7.63 -5.57 -6.99
C VAL A 201 7.97 -5.05 -8.37
N GLU A 202 9.26 -4.78 -8.59
CA GLU A 202 9.78 -4.20 -9.82
C GLU A 202 9.74 -5.17 -11.00
N ASP A 203 9.85 -6.47 -10.75
CA ASP A 203 9.72 -7.50 -11.79
C ASP A 203 8.28 -7.56 -12.30
N ILE A 204 7.32 -7.52 -11.36
CA ILE A 204 5.90 -7.55 -11.69
C ILE A 204 5.46 -6.26 -12.40
N LYS A 205 5.95 -5.09 -11.97
CA LYS A 205 5.72 -3.83 -12.69
C LYS A 205 6.34 -3.84 -14.09
N HIS A 206 7.53 -4.41 -14.24
CA HIS A 206 8.17 -4.54 -15.56
C HIS A 206 7.35 -5.45 -16.49
N ALA A 207 6.82 -6.56 -15.97
CA ALA A 207 5.92 -7.43 -16.70
C ALA A 207 4.64 -6.69 -17.17
N ILE A 208 4.06 -5.86 -16.30
CA ILE A 208 2.88 -5.05 -16.63
C ILE A 208 3.19 -4.06 -17.77
N LEU A 209 4.32 -3.36 -17.67
CA LEU A 209 4.77 -2.41 -18.69
C LEU A 209 5.06 -3.10 -20.03
N ASN A 210 5.66 -4.29 -20.00
CA ASN A 210 5.91 -5.05 -21.22
C ASN A 210 4.62 -5.59 -21.84
N CYS A 211 3.65 -6.01 -21.01
CA CYS A 211 2.32 -6.38 -21.46
C CYS A 211 1.61 -5.20 -22.16
N SER A 212 1.78 -3.96 -21.66
CA SER A 212 1.18 -2.77 -22.27
C SER A 212 1.82 -2.37 -23.61
N LYS A 213 3.04 -2.82 -23.89
CA LYS A 213 3.71 -2.64 -25.19
C LYS A 213 3.34 -3.71 -26.21
N SER A 214 2.63 -4.76 -25.80
CA SER A 214 2.25 -5.86 -26.68
C SER A 214 0.87 -5.61 -27.29
N ASP A 215 0.83 -5.29 -28.59
CA ASP A 215 -0.42 -5.03 -29.32
C ASP A 215 -1.43 -6.17 -29.19
N TYR A 216 -0.96 -7.43 -29.23
CA TYR A 216 -1.80 -8.61 -29.08
C TYR A 216 -2.56 -8.63 -27.74
N HIS A 217 -1.87 -8.30 -26.64
CA HIS A 217 -2.47 -8.33 -25.30
C HIS A 217 -3.41 -7.14 -25.08
N VAL A 218 -3.04 -5.96 -25.57
CA VAL A 218 -3.84 -4.74 -25.44
C VAL A 218 -5.10 -4.82 -26.29
N GLN A 219 -5.00 -5.14 -27.58
CA GLN A 219 -6.14 -5.23 -28.49
C GLN A 219 -7.06 -6.41 -28.15
N GLY A 220 -6.49 -7.54 -27.70
CA GLY A 220 -7.25 -8.71 -27.26
C GLY A 220 -7.90 -8.56 -25.88
N GLY A 221 -7.67 -7.46 -25.16
CA GLY A 221 -8.23 -7.25 -23.82
C GLY A 221 -7.63 -8.16 -22.74
N TYR A 222 -6.51 -8.83 -23.01
CA TYR A 222 -5.83 -9.77 -22.09
C TYR A 222 -4.93 -9.05 -21.09
N THR A 223 -5.39 -7.89 -20.61
CA THR A 223 -4.62 -6.98 -19.75
C THR A 223 -5.03 -7.08 -18.29
N ASP A 224 -5.91 -8.02 -17.89
CA ASP A 224 -6.26 -8.19 -16.48
C ASP A 224 -5.07 -8.68 -15.65
N ILE A 225 -4.88 -8.12 -14.46
CA ILE A 225 -3.78 -8.49 -13.57
C ILE A 225 -3.84 -9.97 -13.17
N GLU A 226 -5.03 -10.58 -13.12
CA GLU A 226 -5.19 -12.03 -12.91
C GLU A 226 -4.62 -12.85 -14.07
N LEU A 227 -4.60 -12.31 -15.30
CA LEU A 227 -4.03 -12.95 -16.47
C LEU A 227 -2.53 -12.75 -16.58
N ILE A 228 -2.04 -11.58 -16.18
CA ILE A 228 -0.61 -11.24 -16.16
C ILE A 228 0.10 -12.03 -15.05
N CYS A 229 -0.47 -12.04 -13.83
CA CYS A 229 0.06 -12.77 -12.67
C CYS A 229 -0.49 -14.20 -12.54
N ARG A 230 -1.02 -14.78 -13.62
CA ARG A 230 -1.75 -16.06 -13.60
C ARG A 230 -0.88 -17.20 -13.06
N GLU A 231 0.29 -17.32 -13.66
CA GLU A 231 1.28 -18.41 -13.56
C GLU A 231 2.69 -17.78 -13.64
N PRO A 232 3.71 -18.36 -12.96
CA PRO A 232 5.06 -17.80 -12.92
C PRO A 232 5.70 -17.75 -14.31
N GLU A 233 5.56 -18.82 -15.10
CA GLU A 233 6.14 -18.90 -16.45
C GLU A 233 5.56 -17.84 -17.38
N LYS A 234 4.29 -17.47 -17.15
CA LYS A 234 3.64 -16.41 -17.91
C LYS A 234 4.16 -15.03 -17.51
N LEU A 235 4.39 -14.82 -16.21
CA LEU A 235 5.00 -13.59 -15.72
C LEU A 235 6.42 -13.42 -16.27
N ASP A 236 7.22 -14.49 -16.27
CA ASP A 236 8.58 -14.50 -16.84
C ASP A 236 8.59 -14.14 -18.32
N ARG A 237 7.63 -14.66 -19.11
CA ARG A 237 7.50 -14.29 -20.53
C ARG A 237 7.29 -12.80 -20.71
N PHE A 238 6.47 -12.18 -19.87
CA PHE A 238 6.26 -10.73 -19.93
C PHE A 238 7.50 -9.95 -19.51
N ILE A 239 8.20 -10.38 -18.45
CA ILE A 239 9.47 -9.77 -18.02
C ILE A 239 10.50 -9.78 -19.16
N ASN A 240 10.62 -10.91 -19.86
CA ASN A 240 11.63 -11.14 -20.90
C ASN A 240 11.23 -10.65 -22.30
N MET A 241 9.98 -10.21 -22.51
CA MET A 241 9.49 -9.78 -23.83
C MET A 241 10.25 -8.56 -24.36
N PHE A 242 10.61 -7.62 -23.48
CA PHE A 242 11.50 -6.50 -23.77
C PHE A 242 12.50 -6.39 -22.61
N PRO A 243 13.71 -6.97 -22.76
CA PRO A 243 14.75 -6.89 -21.73
C PRO A 243 15.09 -5.43 -21.41
N LYS A 244 15.39 -5.14 -20.15
CA LYS A 244 15.90 -3.82 -19.74
C LYS A 244 17.20 -3.55 -20.52
N GLU A 245 17.38 -2.36 -21.08
CA GLU A 245 18.56 -1.96 -21.85
C GLU A 245 19.84 -1.80 -20.99
N GLN A 246 20.02 -2.60 -19.94
CA GLN A 246 21.20 -2.59 -19.08
C GLN A 246 21.63 -4.02 -18.80
N ASP A 247 22.29 -4.61 -19.80
CA ASP A 247 23.46 -5.48 -19.66
C ASP A 247 23.97 -5.87 -21.06
N LYS A 248 24.74 -4.95 -21.66
CA LYS A 248 25.69 -5.28 -22.73
C LYS A 248 27.09 -4.94 -22.26
N THR A 249 27.58 -5.65 -21.25
CA THR A 249 29.01 -5.89 -21.06
C THR A 249 29.18 -7.27 -20.43
N ASN A 250 30.01 -8.09 -21.07
CA ASN A 250 30.40 -9.46 -20.71
C ASN A 250 29.42 -10.61 -21.03
N SER A 251 29.34 -10.95 -22.31
CA SER A 251 29.66 -12.32 -22.75
C SER A 251 30.06 -12.30 -24.23
N ASP A 252 31.33 -12.00 -24.48
CA ASP A 252 32.00 -12.52 -25.67
C ASP A 252 32.31 -13.98 -25.38
N ASN A 253 31.68 -14.90 -26.11
CA ASN A 253 32.38 -15.68 -27.13
C ASN A 253 31.52 -16.88 -27.60
N SER A 254 30.82 -16.70 -28.71
CA SER A 254 30.62 -17.80 -29.66
C SER A 254 30.44 -17.20 -31.06
N GLU A 255 31.57 -17.12 -31.76
CA GLU A 255 31.67 -16.87 -33.19
C GLU A 255 30.69 -17.74 -33.97
N THR A 256 29.90 -17.12 -34.85
CA THR A 256 29.67 -17.59 -36.23
C THR A 256 28.99 -16.45 -37.01
N LYS A 257 29.78 -15.57 -37.62
CA LYS A 257 29.30 -14.73 -38.73
C LYS A 257 30.09 -15.08 -40.00
N ARG A 258 29.35 -15.73 -40.89
CA ARG A 258 29.62 -15.94 -42.30
C ARG A 258 30.06 -14.62 -42.94
N ASN A 259 31.27 -14.58 -43.49
CA ASN A 259 31.69 -13.55 -44.45
C ASN A 259 31.98 -14.23 -45.79
N ALA A 260 31.26 -13.78 -46.82
CA ALA A 260 31.50 -14.11 -48.21
C ALA A 260 32.88 -13.61 -48.67
N PRO A 261 33.52 -14.28 -49.65
CA PRO A 261 34.91 -14.01 -50.00
C PRO A 261 35.05 -12.75 -50.84
N VAL A 262 35.87 -11.81 -50.39
CA VAL A 262 36.36 -10.69 -51.21
C VAL A 262 37.64 -11.16 -51.93
N LEU A 263 37.55 -11.26 -53.26
CA LEU A 263 38.68 -11.51 -54.15
C LEU A 263 39.64 -10.32 -54.13
N ILE A 264 40.83 -10.49 -53.54
CA ILE A 264 41.94 -9.55 -53.71
C ILE A 264 42.95 -10.12 -54.72
N ARG A 265 43.11 -9.33 -55.78
CA ARG A 265 43.99 -9.44 -56.95
C ARG A 265 45.44 -9.69 -56.52
N LYS A 266 46.05 -10.80 -56.98
CA LYS A 266 47.50 -11.03 -56.84
C LYS A 266 48.25 -10.08 -57.79
N GLU A 267 49.00 -9.15 -57.23
CA GLU A 267 50.11 -8.50 -57.94
C GLU A 267 51.26 -9.52 -58.08
N TYR A 268 51.61 -9.85 -59.31
CA TYR A 268 52.83 -10.60 -59.63
C TYR A 268 54.01 -9.63 -59.65
N LYS A 269 54.93 -9.79 -58.68
CA LYS A 269 56.30 -9.27 -58.80
C LYS A 269 57.15 -10.32 -59.53
N GLY A 270 57.77 -9.88 -60.62
CA GLY A 270 58.66 -10.70 -61.43
C GLY A 270 59.90 -11.17 -60.67
N ALA A 271 60.40 -12.34 -61.10
CA ALA A 271 61.72 -12.82 -60.76
C ALA A 271 62.34 -13.45 -62.01
N LYS A 272 63.40 -12.78 -62.47
CA LYS A 272 64.49 -13.19 -63.40
C LYS A 272 64.13 -13.57 -64.82
#